data_AF-A0A7Y7ULP1-F1
#
_entry.id   AF-A0A7Y7ULP1-F1
#
_cell.length_a   1.000
_cell.length_b   1.000
_cell.length_c   1.000
_cell.angle_alpha   90.00
_cell.angle_beta   90.00
_cell.angle_gamma   90.00
#
_symmetry.space_group_name_H-M   'P 1'
#
loop_
_entity.id
_entity.type
_entity.pdbx_description
1 polymer ?
#
loop_
_entity_poly.entity_id
_entity_poly.type
_entity_poly.pdbx_seq_one_letter_code
_entity_poly.pdbx_strand_id
1 'polypeptide(L)'
;MIQKIRGVVIKGNQIGRTIGFPTANINLEKDLISDGTYKINIIIEGKIYAGAGSANNTKALFESFIFDFNESIYDKEIEVIILEKIRENRTFTNFEELKNQIKSDIKEIKEKNNYVLTFGTFDLVHEGHKYFLNEAKKYGNILVTILATDKNIEKFKGKKPLYTIEERISHIKELRISDIVSTGDEEDPLKWIDMYMPSVICLGYDQKGFSNDLENYLKENNLDIEIIRIEPYKEDIYKSSLLKEKIIK
;
A
#
# COMPACT_ATOMS: atom_id res chain seq x y z
N MET A 1 -0.99 -8.67 6.68
CA MET A 1 -0.90 -7.37 7.37
C MET A 1 0.36 -6.69 6.87
N ILE A 2 0.31 -5.38 6.65
CA ILE A 2 1.50 -4.59 6.33
C ILE A 2 2.36 -4.52 7.60
N GLN A 3 3.62 -4.90 7.50
CA GLN A 3 4.53 -4.89 8.65
C GLN A 3 5.13 -3.49 8.82
N LYS A 4 5.23 -3.03 10.06
CA LYS A 4 5.75 -1.71 10.42
C LYS A 4 6.90 -1.85 11.41
N ILE A 5 7.91 -1.00 11.27
CA ILE A 5 9.08 -0.91 12.15
C ILE A 5 9.22 0.55 12.53
N ARG A 6 9.27 0.86 13.83
CA ARG A 6 9.47 2.23 14.32
C ARG A 6 10.82 2.34 15.00
N GLY A 7 11.45 3.50 14.86
CA GLY A 7 12.71 3.75 15.55
C GLY A 7 13.24 5.16 15.36
N VAL A 8 14.16 5.54 16.24
CA VAL A 8 14.92 6.79 16.14
C VAL A 8 16.10 6.55 15.20
N VAL A 9 16.32 7.47 14.26
CA VAL A 9 17.42 7.37 13.30
C VAL A 9 18.75 7.55 14.02
N ILE A 10 19.57 6.50 13.98
CA ILE A 10 20.90 6.46 14.60
C ILE A 10 22.02 6.66 13.57
N LYS A 11 23.18 7.10 14.05
CA LYS A 11 24.39 7.20 13.22
C LYS A 11 24.99 5.81 12.99
N GLY A 12 25.06 5.40 11.72
CA GLY A 12 25.81 4.22 11.27
C GLY A 12 27.23 4.54 10.80
N ASN A 13 27.86 3.59 10.09
CA ASN A 13 29.21 3.72 9.54
C ASN A 13 29.31 4.69 8.34
N GLN A 14 28.19 5.26 7.88
CA GLN A 14 28.10 6.24 6.78
C GLN A 14 28.69 5.79 5.44
N ILE A 15 28.92 4.48 5.25
CA ILE A 15 29.44 3.88 4.01
C ILE A 15 28.51 4.19 2.83
N GLY A 16 27.19 4.11 3.03
CA GLY A 16 26.23 4.44 1.99
C GLY A 16 26.46 5.84 1.38
N ARG A 17 26.80 6.83 2.20
CA ARG A 17 27.08 8.20 1.74
C ARG A 17 28.30 8.27 0.81
N THR A 18 29.35 7.48 1.06
CA THR A 18 30.57 7.52 0.23
C THR A 18 30.36 6.91 -1.14
N ILE A 19 29.37 6.02 -1.31
CA ILE A 19 29.03 5.38 -2.59
C ILE A 19 27.80 5.98 -3.29
N GLY A 20 27.18 7.00 -2.70
CA GLY A 20 26.04 7.75 -3.27
C GLY A 20 24.65 7.30 -2.81
N PHE A 21 24.56 6.48 -1.76
CA PHE A 21 23.32 5.94 -1.20
C PHE A 21 23.23 6.18 0.33
N PRO A 22 23.05 7.42 0.81
CA PRO A 22 22.92 7.69 2.25
C PRO A 22 21.74 6.93 2.85
N THR A 23 21.95 6.27 3.99
CA THR A 23 20.91 5.47 4.66
C THR A 23 20.48 6.06 6.00
N ALA A 24 19.19 5.94 6.29
CA ALA A 24 18.61 6.14 7.62
C ALA A 24 18.58 4.80 8.35
N ASN A 25 19.25 4.73 9.49
CA ASN A 25 19.44 3.48 10.22
C ASN A 25 18.60 3.50 11.50
N ILE A 26 17.87 2.42 11.79
CA ILE A 26 17.14 2.23 13.05
C ILE A 26 17.49 0.88 13.68
N ASN A 27 17.40 0.81 15.01
CA ASN A 27 17.56 -0.46 15.72
C ASN A 27 16.42 -1.41 15.34
N LEU A 28 16.77 -2.63 14.97
CA LEU A 28 15.83 -3.68 14.62
C LEU A 28 15.65 -4.63 15.80
N GLU A 29 14.40 -4.80 16.24
CA GLU A 29 14.06 -5.87 17.18
C GLU A 29 14.27 -7.24 16.53
N LYS A 30 14.86 -8.17 17.28
CA LYS A 30 15.21 -9.49 16.78
C LYS A 30 13.96 -10.24 16.32
N ASP A 31 14.07 -10.94 15.19
CA ASP A 31 13.03 -11.80 14.61
C ASP A 31 11.75 -11.04 14.20
N LEU A 32 11.74 -9.70 14.27
CA LEU A 32 10.64 -8.88 13.81
C LEU A 32 10.40 -9.10 12.31
N ILE A 33 11.47 -9.16 11.51
CA ILE A 33 11.43 -9.42 10.07
C ILE A 33 12.61 -10.31 9.67
N SER A 34 12.46 -11.12 8.63
CA SER A 34 13.58 -11.88 8.08
C SER A 34 14.68 -10.97 7.53
N ASP A 35 15.89 -11.51 7.40
CA ASP A 35 16.99 -10.81 6.72
C ASP A 35 16.68 -10.62 5.23
N GLY A 36 17.05 -9.48 4.66
CA GLY A 36 16.90 -9.25 3.22
C GLY A 36 16.77 -7.79 2.84
N THR A 37 16.51 -7.56 1.55
CA THR A 37 16.22 -6.25 0.97
C THR A 37 14.75 -6.16 0.60
N TYR A 38 14.14 -5.01 0.88
CA TYR A 38 12.71 -4.78 0.84
C TYR A 38 12.38 -3.49 0.09
N LYS A 39 11.25 -3.51 -0.63
CA LYS A 39 10.52 -2.30 -0.99
C LYS A 39 9.84 -1.77 0.27
N ILE A 40 10.05 -0.49 0.56
CA ILE A 40 9.51 0.15 1.75
C ILE A 40 8.88 1.49 1.43
N ASN A 41 7.99 1.92 2.31
CA ASN A 41 7.68 3.32 2.52
C ASN A 41 8.19 3.76 3.90
N ILE A 42 8.59 5.01 4.03
CA ILE A 42 9.05 5.60 5.28
C ILE A 42 8.24 6.85 5.59
N ILE A 43 7.71 6.92 6.80
CA ILE A 43 7.00 8.09 7.31
C ILE A 43 7.97 8.92 8.14
N ILE A 44 8.14 10.18 7.74
CA ILE A 44 8.98 11.18 8.40
C ILE A 44 8.12 12.42 8.60
N GLU A 45 7.86 12.79 9.86
CA GLU A 45 7.07 13.98 10.21
C GLU A 45 5.72 14.04 9.46
N GLY A 46 5.05 12.88 9.33
CA GLY A 46 3.75 12.74 8.67
C GLY A 46 3.81 12.62 7.14
N LYS A 47 4.97 12.83 6.50
CA LYS A 47 5.15 12.65 5.05
C LYS A 47 5.63 11.25 4.73
N ILE A 48 5.12 10.67 3.65
CA ILE A 48 5.50 9.34 3.18
C ILE A 48 6.50 9.46 2.03
N TYR A 49 7.58 8.70 2.10
CA TYR A 49 8.58 8.58 1.03
C TYR A 49 8.77 7.12 0.65
N ALA A 50 8.98 6.86 -0.64
CA ALA A 50 9.37 5.54 -1.11
C ALA A 50 10.87 5.28 -0.84
N GLY A 51 11.23 4.01 -0.65
CA GLY A 51 12.62 3.65 -0.46
C GLY A 51 12.93 2.16 -0.63
N ALA A 52 14.20 1.85 -0.44
CA ALA A 52 14.71 0.49 -0.30
C ALA A 52 15.19 0.27 1.13
N GLY A 53 14.73 -0.79 1.78
CA GLY A 53 15.12 -1.15 3.15
C GLY A 53 15.96 -2.42 3.17
N SER A 54 16.91 -2.52 4.10
CA SER A 54 17.71 -3.73 4.33
C SER A 54 17.65 -4.12 5.79
N ALA A 55 17.16 -5.32 6.07
CA ALA A 55 17.10 -5.88 7.42
C ALA A 55 18.30 -6.80 7.68
N ASN A 56 18.92 -6.64 8.84
CA ASN A 56 19.99 -7.50 9.32
C ASN A 56 19.82 -7.80 10.83
N ASN A 57 19.30 -8.98 11.13
CA ASN A 57 19.03 -9.44 12.50
C ASN A 57 20.31 -9.66 13.30
N THR A 58 21.41 -10.09 12.66
CA THR A 58 22.70 -10.28 13.36
C THR A 58 23.25 -8.96 13.88
N LYS A 59 23.07 -7.88 13.12
CA LYS A 59 23.48 -6.52 13.51
C LYS A 59 22.40 -5.76 14.28
N ALA A 60 21.21 -6.33 14.47
CA ALA A 60 20.03 -5.65 15.00
C ALA A 60 19.78 -4.29 14.32
N LEU A 61 19.87 -4.25 12.98
CA LEU A 61 19.83 -3.02 12.21
C LEU A 61 18.87 -3.11 11.02
N PHE A 62 18.11 -2.04 10.82
CA PHE A 62 17.37 -1.80 9.59
C PHE A 62 17.89 -0.53 8.92
N GLU A 63 18.36 -0.64 7.67
CA GLU A 63 18.94 0.46 6.90
C GLU A 63 18.02 0.85 5.75
N SER A 64 17.64 2.12 5.67
CA SER A 64 16.69 2.63 4.68
C SER A 64 17.36 3.63 3.74
N PHE A 65 17.39 3.34 2.45
CA PHE A 65 17.72 4.31 1.41
C PHE A 65 16.42 4.96 0.91
N ILE A 66 16.26 6.25 1.16
CA ILE A 66 15.05 7.02 0.85
C ILE A 66 15.22 7.65 -0.52
N PHE A 67 14.24 7.47 -1.40
CA PHE A 67 14.31 8.01 -2.76
C PHE A 67 14.07 9.51 -2.76
N ASP A 68 14.82 10.21 -3.61
CA ASP A 68 14.64 11.63 -3.91
C ASP A 68 14.63 12.52 -2.63
N PHE A 69 15.41 12.11 -1.62
CA PHE A 69 15.50 12.72 -0.30
C PHE A 69 16.93 13.15 0.02
N ASN A 70 17.11 14.40 0.46
CA ASN A 70 18.43 15.01 0.67
C ASN A 70 18.62 15.68 2.05
N GLU A 71 17.72 15.44 3.00
CA GLU A 71 17.78 16.05 4.32
C GLU A 71 18.47 15.12 5.35
N SER A 72 19.00 15.73 6.42
CA SER A 72 19.51 14.99 7.57
C SER A 72 18.39 14.78 8.58
N ILE A 73 18.14 13.52 8.94
CA ILE A 73 17.08 13.11 9.85
C ILE A 73 17.59 12.37 11.10
N TYR A 74 18.86 12.56 11.47
CA TYR A 74 19.38 12.01 12.73
C TYR A 74 18.53 12.43 13.92
N ASP A 75 18.38 11.51 14.87
CA ASP A 75 17.63 11.70 16.11
C ASP A 75 16.12 11.94 15.91
N LYS A 76 15.62 11.92 14.67
CA LYS A 76 14.18 11.91 14.37
C LYS A 76 13.62 10.50 14.50
N GLU A 77 12.39 10.40 14.99
CA GLU A 77 11.60 9.17 14.94
C GLU A 77 11.02 8.99 13.54
N ILE A 78 11.11 7.75 13.03
CA ILE A 78 10.56 7.36 11.73
C ILE A 78 9.74 6.07 11.87
N GLU A 79 8.78 5.89 10.96
CA GLU A 79 8.07 4.62 10.79
C GLU A 79 8.39 4.06 9.40
N VAL A 80 8.94 2.85 9.34
CA VAL A 80 9.19 2.10 8.12
C VAL A 80 8.06 1.09 7.90
N ILE A 81 7.45 1.15 6.73
CA ILE A 81 6.39 0.28 6.26
C ILE A 81 7.00 -0.70 5.26
N ILE A 82 6.93 -1.99 5.55
CA ILE A 82 7.45 -3.05 4.70
C ILE A 82 6.38 -3.44 3.70
N LEU A 83 6.68 -3.27 2.41
CA LEU A 83 5.75 -3.54 1.32
C LEU A 83 5.98 -4.90 0.68
N GLU A 84 7.23 -5.20 0.29
CA GLU A 84 7.60 -6.44 -0.42
C GLU A 84 9.06 -6.80 -0.12
N LYS A 85 9.37 -8.09 0.02
CA LYS A 85 10.76 -8.58 0.02
C LYS A 85 11.22 -8.77 -1.42
N ILE A 86 12.26 -8.05 -1.83
CA ILE A 86 12.79 -8.14 -3.20
C ILE A 86 13.89 -9.18 -3.34
N ARG A 87 14.71 -9.40 -2.30
CA ARG A 87 15.74 -10.46 -2.27
C ARG A 87 16.28 -10.74 -0.88
N GLU A 88 16.98 -11.87 -0.74
CA GLU A 88 17.83 -12.17 0.41
C GLU A 88 19.08 -11.28 0.46
N ASN A 89 19.70 -11.19 1.64
CA ASN A 89 20.98 -10.52 1.83
C ASN A 89 22.08 -11.24 1.05
N ARG A 90 23.03 -10.48 0.49
CA ARG A 90 24.17 -10.99 -0.28
C ARG A 90 25.43 -10.25 0.12
N THR A 91 26.56 -10.95 0.04
CA THR A 91 27.90 -10.37 0.18
C THR A 91 28.41 -9.95 -1.20
N PHE A 92 29.24 -8.91 -1.24
CA PHE A 92 29.84 -8.39 -2.47
C PHE A 92 31.36 -8.35 -2.30
N THR A 93 32.09 -8.61 -3.38
CA THR A 93 33.55 -8.67 -3.32
C THR A 93 34.19 -7.29 -3.34
N ASN A 94 33.47 -6.29 -3.88
CA ASN A 94 33.94 -4.92 -4.03
C ASN A 94 32.79 -3.90 -4.03
N PHE A 95 33.12 -2.61 -3.93
CA PHE A 95 32.15 -1.53 -3.89
C PHE A 95 31.36 -1.34 -5.20
N GLU A 96 31.94 -1.64 -6.36
CA GLU A 96 31.25 -1.49 -7.65
C GLU A 96 30.13 -2.53 -7.79
N GLU A 97 30.36 -3.78 -7.38
CA GLU A 97 29.32 -4.81 -7.31
C GLU A 97 28.15 -4.39 -6.40
N LEU A 98 28.46 -3.91 -5.20
CA LEU A 98 27.45 -3.41 -4.27
C LEU A 98 26.64 -2.26 -4.89
N LYS A 99 27.33 -1.29 -5.50
CA LYS A 99 26.70 -0.12 -6.14
C LYS A 99 25.78 -0.54 -7.29
N ASN A 100 26.22 -1.48 -8.12
CA ASN A 100 25.43 -1.99 -9.23
C ASN A 100 24.20 -2.76 -8.74
N GLN A 101 24.33 -3.55 -7.66
CA GLN A 101 23.18 -4.21 -7.06
C GLN A 101 22.18 -3.19 -6.51
N ILE A 102 22.62 -2.17 -5.76
CA ILE A 102 21.71 -1.14 -5.22
C ILE A 102 20.98 -0.41 -6.37
N LYS A 103 21.69 -0.07 -7.46
CA LYS A 103 21.04 0.53 -8.64
C LYS A 103 20.00 -0.40 -9.26
N SER A 104 20.29 -1.68 -9.36
CA SER A 104 19.35 -2.68 -9.86
C SER A 104 18.14 -2.81 -8.95
N ASP A 105 18.34 -2.84 -7.63
CA ASP A 105 17.26 -2.92 -6.64
C ASP A 105 16.36 -1.68 -6.71
N ILE A 106 16.93 -0.47 -6.80
CA ILE A 106 16.19 0.78 -6.96
C ILE A 106 15.40 0.76 -8.27
N LYS A 107 16.03 0.33 -9.36
CA LYS A 107 15.38 0.21 -10.67
C LYS A 107 14.21 -0.76 -10.58
N GLU A 108 14.40 -1.94 -10.00
CA GLU A 108 13.32 -2.92 -9.80
C GLU A 108 12.19 -2.36 -8.94
N ILE A 109 12.50 -1.69 -7.83
CA ILE A 109 11.48 -1.08 -6.95
C ILE A 109 10.68 0.00 -7.69
N LYS A 110 11.33 0.79 -8.56
CA LYS A 110 10.70 1.84 -9.36
C LYS A 110 9.96 1.29 -10.60
N GLU A 111 10.41 0.18 -11.19
CA GLU A 111 9.89 -0.38 -12.45
C GLU A 111 8.89 -1.53 -12.27
N LYS A 112 8.88 -2.26 -11.14
CA LYS A 112 7.89 -3.31 -10.88
C LYS A 112 6.50 -2.69 -10.70
N ASN A 113 5.85 -2.43 -11.84
CA ASN A 113 4.41 -2.28 -12.09
C ASN A 113 3.55 -2.26 -10.83
N ASN A 114 3.51 -1.07 -10.26
CA ASN A 114 2.40 -0.33 -9.71
C ASN A 114 1.24 -1.09 -9.05
N TYR A 115 0.94 -0.62 -7.84
CA TYR A 115 -0.29 -0.97 -7.16
C TYR A 115 -1.49 -0.44 -7.96
N VAL A 116 -2.53 -1.26 -8.04
CA VAL A 116 -3.88 -0.80 -8.38
C VAL A 116 -4.65 -0.70 -7.09
N LEU A 117 -5.20 0.47 -6.78
CA LEU A 117 -6.03 0.64 -5.59
C LEU A 117 -7.51 0.56 -5.96
N THR A 118 -8.27 -0.21 -5.19
CA THR A 118 -9.74 -0.19 -5.22
C THR A 118 -10.31 0.10 -3.86
N PHE A 119 -11.42 0.82 -3.82
CA PHE A 119 -12.14 1.17 -2.60
C PHE A 119 -13.57 0.65 -2.68
N GLY A 120 -14.09 0.04 -1.61
CA GLY A 120 -15.49 -0.40 -1.62
C GLY A 120 -16.04 -0.84 -0.28
N THR A 121 -17.38 -0.91 -0.21
CA THR A 121 -18.09 -1.47 0.94
C THR A 121 -17.96 -3.00 0.97
N PHE A 122 -18.13 -3.66 -0.19
CA PHE A 122 -18.09 -5.13 -0.34
C PHE A 122 -18.89 -5.90 0.72
N ASP A 123 -20.12 -5.44 0.98
CA ASP A 123 -20.96 -5.96 2.06
C ASP A 123 -21.42 -7.40 1.79
N LEU A 124 -22.30 -7.59 0.80
CA LEU A 124 -22.69 -8.90 0.31
C LEU A 124 -21.92 -9.17 -1.00
N VAL A 125 -20.92 -10.04 -0.95
CA VAL A 125 -20.12 -10.40 -2.13
C VAL A 125 -20.98 -11.12 -3.16
N HIS A 126 -20.86 -10.72 -4.43
CA HIS A 126 -21.62 -11.28 -5.56
C HIS A 126 -20.81 -11.15 -6.85
N GLU A 127 -21.32 -11.68 -7.96
CA GLU A 127 -20.62 -11.71 -9.26
C GLU A 127 -20.19 -10.33 -9.75
N GLY A 128 -20.99 -9.28 -9.52
CA GLY A 128 -20.58 -7.90 -9.81
C GLY A 128 -19.26 -7.46 -9.12
N HIS A 129 -19.04 -7.84 -7.85
CA HIS A 129 -17.79 -7.55 -7.16
C HIS A 129 -16.62 -8.35 -7.73
N LYS A 130 -16.85 -9.63 -8.07
CA LYS A 130 -15.83 -10.47 -8.72
C LYS A 130 -15.43 -9.89 -10.07
N TYR A 131 -16.40 -9.46 -10.88
CA TYR A 131 -16.13 -8.80 -12.16
C TYR A 131 -15.31 -7.53 -11.94
N PHE A 132 -15.77 -6.64 -11.06
CA PHE A 132 -15.07 -5.39 -10.74
C PHE A 132 -13.60 -5.63 -10.35
N LEU A 133 -13.33 -6.55 -9.43
CA LEU A 133 -11.97 -6.84 -8.99
C LEU A 133 -11.11 -7.49 -10.10
N ASN A 134 -11.70 -8.37 -10.92
CA ASN A 134 -10.99 -8.96 -12.06
C ASN A 134 -10.65 -7.92 -13.12
N GLU A 135 -11.53 -6.98 -13.41
CA GLU A 135 -11.25 -5.87 -14.32
C GLU A 135 -10.17 -4.94 -13.75
N ALA A 136 -10.25 -4.60 -12.45
CA ALA A 136 -9.26 -3.77 -11.78
C ALA A 136 -7.86 -4.40 -11.83
N LYS A 137 -7.77 -5.73 -11.64
CA LYS A 137 -6.49 -6.46 -11.67
C LYS A 137 -5.76 -6.35 -13.02
N LYS A 138 -6.43 -5.99 -14.12
CA LYS A 138 -5.78 -5.84 -15.43
C LYS A 138 -4.89 -4.61 -15.55
N TYR A 139 -5.02 -3.64 -14.63
CA TYR A 139 -4.33 -2.35 -14.72
C TYR A 139 -3.01 -2.27 -13.94
N GLY A 140 -2.57 -3.36 -13.32
CA GLY A 140 -1.29 -3.41 -12.61
C GLY A 140 -1.02 -4.78 -11.99
N ASN A 141 0.13 -4.94 -11.33
CA ASN A 141 0.56 -6.26 -10.88
C ASN A 141 0.04 -6.63 -9.48
N ILE A 142 -0.21 -5.62 -8.64
CA ILE A 142 -0.64 -5.82 -7.25
C ILE A 142 -1.94 -5.07 -7.03
N LEU A 143 -3.05 -5.81 -6.94
CA LEU A 143 -4.35 -5.26 -6.60
C LEU A 143 -4.50 -5.14 -5.08
N VAL A 144 -4.65 -3.91 -4.61
CA VAL A 144 -4.92 -3.56 -3.21
C VAL A 144 -6.38 -3.16 -3.09
N THR A 145 -7.15 -3.91 -2.31
CA THR A 145 -8.57 -3.63 -2.04
C THR A 145 -8.75 -3.11 -0.62
N ILE A 146 -9.15 -1.84 -0.53
CA ILE A 146 -9.42 -1.14 0.72
C ILE A 146 -10.93 -1.18 1.01
N LEU A 147 -11.31 -1.82 2.11
CA LEU A 147 -12.70 -1.96 2.53
C LEU A 147 -13.09 -0.82 3.46
N ALA A 148 -14.18 -0.11 3.16
CA ALA A 148 -14.69 0.92 4.06
C ALA A 148 -15.04 0.32 5.44
N THR A 149 -14.72 1.05 6.52
CA THR A 149 -15.09 0.67 7.89
C THR A 149 -16.60 0.75 8.09
N ASP A 150 -17.12 0.06 9.10
CA ASP A 150 -18.55 0.08 9.42
C ASP A 150 -19.04 1.51 9.72
N LYS A 151 -18.22 2.31 10.41
CA LYS A 151 -18.51 3.72 10.69
C LYS A 151 -18.55 4.57 9.42
N ASN A 152 -17.61 4.39 8.50
CA ASN A 152 -17.62 5.14 7.23
C ASN A 152 -18.88 4.77 6.42
N ILE A 153 -19.26 3.49 6.40
CA ILE A 153 -20.47 3.04 5.71
C ILE A 153 -21.71 3.69 6.33
N GLU A 154 -21.83 3.69 7.66
CA GLU A 154 -22.95 4.33 8.36
C GLU A 154 -22.99 5.84 8.10
N LYS A 155 -21.85 6.53 8.17
CA LYS A 155 -21.71 7.97 7.91
C LYS A 155 -22.13 8.36 6.49
N PHE A 156 -21.66 7.63 5.47
CA PHE A 156 -21.87 8.01 4.07
C PHE A 156 -23.14 7.41 3.45
N LYS A 157 -23.59 6.24 3.91
CA LYS A 157 -24.79 5.55 3.37
C LYS A 157 -26.00 5.63 4.30
N GLY A 158 -25.86 6.18 5.50
CA GLY A 158 -26.93 6.33 6.49
C GLY A 158 -27.44 5.01 7.08
N LYS A 159 -26.71 3.91 6.88
CA LYS A 159 -27.07 2.57 7.38
C LYS A 159 -25.84 1.73 7.67
N LYS A 160 -25.97 0.82 8.64
CA LYS A 160 -24.93 -0.16 8.95
C LYS A 160 -24.82 -1.24 7.86
N PRO A 161 -23.62 -1.81 7.65
CA PRO A 161 -23.47 -2.98 6.78
C PRO A 161 -24.18 -4.20 7.38
N LEU A 162 -24.40 -5.22 6.55
CA LEU A 162 -24.93 -6.51 7.00
C LEU A 162 -23.86 -7.34 7.71
N TYR A 163 -22.63 -7.28 7.20
CA TYR A 163 -21.47 -7.99 7.74
C TYR A 163 -20.46 -7.01 8.34
N THR A 164 -19.75 -7.44 9.37
CA THR A 164 -18.67 -6.64 10.00
C THR A 164 -17.51 -6.47 9.03
N ILE A 165 -16.62 -5.51 9.31
CA ILE A 165 -15.39 -5.33 8.51
C ILE A 165 -14.54 -6.61 8.43
N GLU A 166 -14.44 -7.38 9.52
CA GLU A 166 -13.68 -8.64 9.55
C GLU A 166 -14.28 -9.69 8.61
N GLU A 167 -15.61 -9.85 8.65
CA GLU A 167 -16.33 -10.79 7.79
C GLU A 167 -16.19 -10.39 6.31
N ARG A 168 -16.36 -9.10 5.99
CA ARG A 168 -16.19 -8.59 4.63
C ARG A 168 -14.76 -8.77 4.11
N ILE A 169 -13.75 -8.57 4.96
CA ILE A 169 -12.35 -8.87 4.61
C ILE A 169 -12.17 -10.36 4.32
N SER A 170 -12.77 -11.25 5.12
CA SER A 170 -12.73 -12.70 4.87
C SER A 170 -13.34 -13.04 3.52
N HIS A 171 -14.54 -12.55 3.25
CA HIS A 171 -15.24 -12.81 1.98
C HIS A 171 -14.44 -12.34 0.77
N ILE A 172 -13.77 -11.18 0.84
CA ILE A 172 -12.93 -10.70 -0.27
C ILE A 172 -11.66 -11.52 -0.43
N LYS A 173 -11.01 -11.92 0.68
CA LYS A 173 -9.83 -12.80 0.61
C LYS A 173 -10.16 -14.17 0.02
N GLU A 174 -11.34 -14.71 0.31
CA GLU A 174 -11.80 -15.99 -0.24
C GLU A 174 -11.93 -15.99 -1.76
N LEU A 175 -12.15 -14.82 -2.38
CA LEU A 175 -12.18 -14.69 -3.84
C LEU A 175 -10.80 -14.94 -4.48
N ARG A 176 -9.70 -14.71 -3.73
CA ARG A 176 -8.31 -14.83 -4.21
C ARG A 176 -8.00 -14.00 -5.47
N ILE A 177 -8.72 -12.88 -5.65
CA ILE A 177 -8.49 -11.95 -6.77
C ILE A 177 -7.52 -10.85 -6.33
N SER A 178 -7.81 -10.18 -5.22
CA SER A 178 -6.95 -9.13 -4.66
C SER A 178 -5.72 -9.72 -3.98
N ASP A 179 -4.57 -9.12 -4.24
CA ASP A 179 -3.29 -9.55 -3.67
C ASP A 179 -3.15 -9.03 -2.23
N ILE A 180 -3.70 -7.84 -1.95
CA ILE A 180 -3.76 -7.24 -0.62
C ILE A 180 -5.19 -6.80 -0.32
N VAL A 181 -5.65 -7.09 0.90
CA VAL A 181 -6.97 -6.68 1.41
C VAL A 181 -6.77 -6.02 2.77
N SER A 182 -7.18 -4.75 2.87
CA SER A 182 -7.00 -3.92 4.06
C SER A 182 -8.29 -3.22 4.46
N THR A 183 -8.43 -2.89 5.75
CA THR A 183 -9.47 -1.96 6.22
C THR A 183 -9.12 -0.54 5.80
N GLY A 184 -10.12 0.27 5.50
CA GLY A 184 -10.00 1.71 5.35
C GLY A 184 -9.70 2.38 6.69
N ASP A 185 -9.54 3.70 6.63
CA ASP A 185 -9.37 4.54 7.81
C ASP A 185 -10.62 5.40 8.04
N GLU A 186 -10.90 5.68 9.32
CA GLU A 186 -12.08 6.47 9.71
C GLU A 186 -11.85 7.97 9.57
N GLU A 187 -10.60 8.42 9.72
CA GLU A 187 -10.21 9.83 9.72
C GLU A 187 -9.57 10.23 8.39
N ASP A 188 -8.74 9.35 7.80
CA ASP A 188 -8.05 9.61 6.54
C ASP A 188 -8.26 8.49 5.50
N PRO A 189 -9.38 8.52 4.75
CA PRO A 189 -9.66 7.54 3.70
C PRO A 189 -8.64 7.52 2.56
N LEU A 190 -7.87 8.60 2.37
CA LEU A 190 -6.97 8.80 1.23
C LEU A 190 -5.51 8.41 1.55
N LYS A 191 -5.14 8.23 2.83
CA LYS A 191 -3.79 7.80 3.26
C LYS A 191 -3.23 6.59 2.51
N TRP A 192 -4.09 5.73 1.98
CA TRP A 192 -3.70 4.54 1.23
C TRP A 192 -3.04 4.90 -0.10
N ILE A 193 -3.38 6.06 -0.67
CA ILE A 193 -2.76 6.61 -1.87
C ILE A 193 -1.31 6.96 -1.57
N ASP A 194 -1.04 7.67 -0.47
CA ASP A 194 0.33 7.93 -0.02
C ASP A 194 1.08 6.63 0.31
N MET A 195 0.40 5.69 0.98
CA MET A 195 1.01 4.46 1.46
C MET A 195 1.36 3.49 0.34
N TYR A 196 0.60 3.44 -0.74
CA TYR A 196 0.85 2.50 -1.83
C TYR A 196 1.39 3.18 -3.09
N MET A 197 1.21 4.48 -3.24
CA MET A 197 1.54 5.24 -4.47
C MET A 197 1.09 4.47 -5.72
N PRO A 198 -0.21 4.17 -5.87
CA PRO A 198 -0.70 3.44 -7.03
C PRO A 198 -0.49 4.24 -8.31
N SER A 199 -0.32 3.57 -9.44
CA SER A 199 -0.44 4.26 -10.74
C SER A 199 -1.88 4.37 -11.20
N VAL A 200 -2.73 3.46 -10.74
CA VAL A 200 -4.15 3.42 -11.12
C VAL A 200 -5.02 3.24 -9.89
N ILE A 201 -6.08 4.03 -9.80
CA ILE A 201 -7.18 3.83 -8.87
C ILE A 201 -8.42 3.41 -9.66
N CYS A 202 -8.92 2.21 -9.38
CA CYS A 202 -10.14 1.70 -10.00
C CYS A 202 -11.34 1.94 -9.07
N LEU A 203 -12.38 2.59 -9.58
CA LEU A 203 -13.62 2.89 -8.87
C LEU A 203 -14.83 2.25 -9.56
N GLY A 204 -15.85 1.92 -8.76
CA GLY A 204 -17.16 1.54 -9.27
C GLY A 204 -17.89 2.71 -9.92
N TYR A 205 -18.74 2.41 -10.90
CA TYR A 205 -19.56 3.38 -11.63
C TYR A 205 -20.44 4.28 -10.72
N ASP A 206 -20.83 3.79 -9.54
CA ASP A 206 -21.72 4.46 -8.58
C ASP A 206 -20.98 5.36 -7.58
N GLN A 207 -19.64 5.36 -7.55
CA GLN A 207 -18.83 6.07 -6.55
C GLN A 207 -18.53 7.54 -6.90
N LYS A 208 -19.51 8.28 -7.44
CA LYS A 208 -19.29 9.64 -7.97
C LYS A 208 -18.80 10.66 -6.91
N GLY A 209 -19.38 10.66 -5.70
CA GLY A 209 -19.02 11.62 -4.64
C GLY A 209 -17.58 11.49 -4.16
N PHE A 210 -17.14 10.26 -3.88
CA PHE A 210 -15.75 9.96 -3.49
C PHE A 210 -14.73 10.35 -4.57
N SER A 211 -15.14 10.32 -5.85
CA SER A 211 -14.22 10.64 -6.95
C SER A 211 -13.85 12.12 -7.00
N ASN A 212 -14.76 13.02 -6.62
CA ASN A 212 -14.45 14.44 -6.61
C ASN A 212 -13.40 14.78 -5.55
N ASP A 213 -13.55 14.23 -4.34
CA ASP A 213 -12.58 14.42 -3.26
C ASP A 213 -11.21 13.82 -3.64
N LEU A 214 -11.23 12.64 -4.27
CA LEU A 214 -10.04 12.00 -4.80
C LEU A 214 -9.34 12.85 -5.86
N GLU A 215 -10.06 13.33 -6.88
CA GLU A 215 -9.50 14.15 -7.95
C GLU A 215 -8.88 15.45 -7.42
N ASN A 216 -9.51 16.08 -6.43
CA ASN A 216 -8.97 17.29 -5.80
C ASN A 216 -7.68 16.97 -5.04
N TYR A 217 -7.67 15.91 -4.25
CA TYR A 217 -6.50 15.48 -3.50
C TYR A 217 -5.32 15.16 -4.43
N LEU A 218 -5.54 14.46 -5.54
CA LEU A 218 -4.48 14.15 -6.52
C LEU A 218 -3.89 15.43 -7.13
N LYS A 219 -4.74 16.42 -7.45
CA LYS A 219 -4.30 17.72 -7.99
C LYS A 219 -3.51 18.53 -6.97
N GLU A 220 -4.01 18.63 -5.74
CA GLU A 220 -3.36 19.40 -4.66
C GLU A 220 -1.97 18.85 -4.31
N ASN A 221 -1.80 17.52 -4.39
CA ASN A 221 -0.54 16.84 -4.11
C ASN A 221 0.33 16.60 -5.36
N ASN A 222 -0.09 17.09 -6.53
CA ASN A 222 0.60 16.93 -7.80
C ASN A 222 0.96 15.46 -8.11
N LEU A 223 0.00 14.56 -7.88
CA LEU A 223 0.15 13.12 -8.08
C LEU A 223 -0.39 12.71 -9.46
N ASP A 224 0.47 12.10 -10.27
CA ASP A 224 0.12 11.56 -11.59
C ASP A 224 -0.43 10.14 -11.46
N ILE A 225 -1.70 10.03 -11.06
CA ILE A 225 -2.40 8.75 -10.83
C ILE A 225 -3.65 8.71 -11.71
N GLU A 226 -3.79 7.66 -12.51
CA GLU A 226 -4.94 7.47 -13.39
C GLU A 226 -6.16 6.96 -12.61
N ILE A 227 -7.33 7.57 -12.79
CA ILE A 227 -8.58 7.09 -12.21
C ILE A 227 -9.40 6.39 -13.30
N ILE A 228 -9.69 5.10 -13.10
CA ILE A 228 -10.47 4.29 -14.04
C ILE A 228 -11.79 3.90 -13.41
N ARG A 229 -12.89 4.16 -14.11
CA ARG A 229 -14.21 3.66 -13.72
C ARG A 229 -14.51 2.34 -14.43
N ILE A 230 -14.84 1.33 -13.64
CA ILE A 230 -15.20 0.02 -14.16
C ILE A 230 -16.72 -0.05 -14.27
N GLU A 231 -17.19 -0.39 -15.47
CA GLU A 231 -18.61 -0.55 -15.78
C GLU A 231 -19.26 -1.67 -14.97
N PRO A 232 -20.56 -1.57 -14.64
CA PRO A 232 -21.26 -2.61 -13.89
C PRO A 232 -21.44 -3.89 -14.72
N TYR A 233 -21.26 -5.03 -14.05
CA TYR A 233 -21.69 -6.31 -14.62
C TYR A 233 -23.17 -6.58 -14.32
N LYS A 234 -24.01 -6.49 -15.35
CA LYS A 234 -25.46 -6.81 -15.31
C LYS A 234 -26.16 -6.14 -14.11
N GLU A 235 -26.16 -4.81 -14.11
CA GLU A 235 -26.62 -3.97 -12.98
C GLU A 235 -28.03 -4.34 -12.47
N ASP A 236 -28.94 -4.68 -13.39
CA ASP A 236 -30.34 -5.00 -13.08
C ASP A 236 -30.52 -6.29 -12.25
N ILE A 237 -29.48 -7.12 -12.13
CA ILE A 237 -29.56 -8.44 -11.50
C ILE A 237 -28.73 -8.51 -10.20
N TYR A 238 -27.56 -7.85 -10.17
CA TYR A 238 -26.54 -8.09 -9.13
C TYR A 238 -26.23 -6.89 -8.23
N LYS A 239 -27.12 -5.90 -8.09
CA LYS A 239 -26.93 -4.83 -7.11
C LYS A 239 -27.14 -5.35 -5.69
N SER A 240 -26.22 -5.10 -4.76
CA SER A 240 -26.31 -5.63 -3.39
C SER A 240 -27.60 -5.18 -2.67
N SER A 241 -28.17 -4.02 -2.99
CA SER A 241 -29.47 -3.58 -2.47
C SER A 241 -30.63 -4.48 -2.92
N LEU A 242 -30.62 -4.94 -4.18
CA LEU A 242 -31.64 -5.83 -4.73
C LEU A 242 -31.52 -7.26 -4.18
N LEU A 243 -30.30 -7.71 -3.92
CA LEU A 243 -30.04 -9.04 -3.36
C LEU A 243 -30.40 -9.11 -1.87
N LYS A 244 -30.16 -8.03 -1.10
CA LYS A 244 -30.58 -7.95 0.31
C LYS A 244 -32.09 -8.06 0.48
N GLU A 245 -32.87 -7.45 -0.39
CA GLU A 245 -34.34 -7.54 -0.35
C GLU A 245 -34.87 -8.97 -0.60
N LYS A 246 -34.11 -9.81 -1.32
CA LYS A 246 -34.49 -11.22 -1.55
C LYS A 246 -34.13 -12.15 -0.41
N ILE A 247 -33.15 -11.79 0.43
CA ILE A 247 -32.69 -12.62 1.57
C ILE A 247 -33.50 -12.31 2.85
N ILE A 248 -34.11 -11.13 2.93
CA ILE A 248 -34.92 -10.68 4.09
C ILE A 248 -36.40 -11.11 3.97
N LYS A 249 -36.79 -11.78 2.87
CA LYS A 249 -38.09 -12.45 2.72
C LYS A 249 -37.97 -13.94 3.02
#